data_AF-A0A9Q3UIT2-F1
#
_entry.id   AF-A0A9Q3UIT2-F1
#
_cell.length_a   1.000
_cell.length_b   1.000
_cell.length_c   1.000
_cell.angle_alpha   90.00
_cell.angle_beta   90.00
_cell.angle_gamma   90.00
#
_symmetry.space_group_name_H-M   'P 1'
#
loop_
_entity.id
_entity.type
_entity.pdbx_description
1 polymer ?
#
loop_
_entity_poly.entity_id
_entity_poly.type
_entity_poly.pdbx_seq_one_letter_code
_entity_poly.pdbx_strand_id
1 'polypeptide(L)'
;MSNLFLSENRSQYLKSLFPELTDKQFNCLFYYSLGFPSEKIAKIVGCSNKTIRNQIQILKEKLSLHTSSDLRIIFLIRVITPREDHA
;
A
#
# COMPACT_ATOMS: atom_id res chain seq x y z
N MET A 1 3.25 14.09 1.24
CA MET A 1 4.09 13.52 2.32
C MET A 1 5.00 12.49 1.70
N SER A 2 6.30 12.68 1.82
CA SER A 2 7.32 11.71 1.42
C SER A 2 7.21 10.45 2.30
N ASN A 3 7.42 9.29 1.70
CA ASN A 3 7.35 8.02 2.44
C ASN A 3 8.62 7.88 3.30
N LEU A 4 8.46 7.82 4.63
CA LEU A 4 9.57 7.91 5.60
C LEU A 4 10.69 6.87 5.40
N PHE A 5 10.40 5.75 4.74
CA PHE A 5 11.32 4.61 4.62
C PHE A 5 11.95 4.46 3.24
N LEU A 6 11.58 5.28 2.26
CA LEU A 6 12.01 5.10 0.87
C LEU A 6 12.66 6.37 0.34
N SER A 7 13.70 6.20 -0.47
CA SER A 7 14.14 7.28 -1.35
C SER A 7 13.02 7.63 -2.34
N GLU A 8 13.01 8.86 -2.84
CA GLU A 8 11.98 9.34 -3.77
C GLU A 8 11.85 8.42 -5.00
N ASN A 9 12.99 8.07 -5.62
CA ASN A 9 13.03 7.15 -6.78
C ASN A 9 12.44 5.78 -6.44
N ARG A 10 12.75 5.22 -5.27
CA ARG A 10 12.20 3.93 -4.84
C ARG A 10 10.69 4.04 -4.57
N SER A 11 10.24 5.15 -3.98
CA SER A 11 8.82 5.36 -3.75
C SER A 11 8.04 5.49 -5.06
N GLN A 12 8.60 6.18 -6.06
CA GLN A 12 7.96 6.32 -7.37
C GLN A 12 7.87 4.98 -8.10
N TYR A 13 8.96 4.21 -8.12
CA TYR A 13 8.96 2.85 -8.69
C TYR A 13 7.92 1.95 -8.01
N LEU A 14 7.87 1.92 -6.68
CA LEU A 14 6.89 1.06 -6.00
C LEU A 14 5.44 1.51 -6.25
N LYS A 15 5.19 2.81 -6.39
CA LYS A 15 3.87 3.33 -6.76
C LYS A 15 3.45 2.90 -8.16
N SER A 16 4.37 2.85 -9.13
CA SER A 16 4.04 2.46 -10.51
C SER A 16 3.59 1.00 -10.62
N LEU A 17 3.88 0.16 -9.62
CA LEU A 17 3.37 -1.22 -9.54
C LEU A 17 1.88 -1.31 -9.12
N PHE A 18 1.28 -0.20 -8.70
CA PHE A 18 -0.11 -0.10 -8.27
C PHE A 18 -0.84 1.07 -8.95
N PRO A 19 -0.93 1.08 -10.30
CA PRO A 19 -1.53 2.19 -11.04
C PRO A 19 -3.01 2.42 -10.69
N GLU A 20 -3.71 1.41 -10.17
CA GLU A 20 -5.10 1.52 -9.73
C GLU A 20 -5.28 2.25 -8.37
N LEU A 21 -4.18 2.54 -7.67
CA LEU A 21 -4.19 3.16 -6.35
C LEU A 21 -3.80 4.64 -6.40
N THR A 22 -4.48 5.46 -5.61
CA THR A 22 -4.02 6.83 -5.34
C THR A 22 -2.80 6.82 -4.43
N ASP A 23 -2.05 7.92 -4.37
CA ASP A 23 -0.91 8.06 -3.45
C ASP A 23 -1.26 7.73 -1.99
N LYS A 24 -2.44 8.15 -1.52
CA LYS A 24 -2.90 7.89 -0.16
C LYS A 24 -3.19 6.39 0.05
N GLN A 25 -3.81 5.77 -0.95
CA GLN A 25 -4.11 4.32 -0.95
C GLN A 25 -2.82 3.50 -0.95
N PHE A 26 -1.86 3.85 -1.80
CA PHE A 26 -0.55 3.23 -1.85
C PHE A 26 0.19 3.36 -0.51
N ASN A 27 0.24 4.55 0.10
CA ASN A 27 0.91 4.73 1.39
C ASN A 27 0.27 3.87 2.49
N CYS A 28 -1.05 3.75 2.52
CA CYS A 28 -1.75 2.86 3.45
C CYS A 28 -1.36 1.39 3.22
N LEU A 29 -1.36 0.93 1.96
CA LEU A 29 -0.94 -0.42 1.59
C LEU A 29 0.52 -0.69 1.97
N PHE A 30 1.42 0.26 1.70
CA PHE A 30 2.83 0.16 2.00
C PHE A 30 3.08 -0.05 3.50
N TYR A 31 2.55 0.82 4.37
CA TYR A 31 2.74 0.66 5.82
C TYR A 31 2.06 -0.61 6.36
N TYR A 32 0.91 -0.99 5.81
CA TYR A 32 0.23 -2.23 6.19
C TYR A 32 1.07 -3.47 5.82
N SER A 33 1.75 -3.42 4.67
CA SER A 33 2.61 -4.50 4.16
C SER A 33 3.89 -4.65 4.98
N LEU A 34 4.38 -3.56 5.59
CA LEU A 34 5.44 -3.60 6.61
C LEU A 34 4.99 -4.17 7.96
N GLY A 35 3.71 -4.55 8.11
CA GLY A 35 3.19 -5.14 9.33
C GLY A 35 2.77 -4.12 10.39
N PHE A 36 2.68 -2.82 10.07
CA PHE A 36 2.24 -1.83 11.06
C PHE A 36 0.76 -2.00 11.40
N PRO A 37 0.39 -1.88 12.70
CA PRO A 37 -1.00 -1.89 13.11
C PRO A 37 -1.73 -0.62 12.67
N SER A 38 -3.05 -0.69 12.49
CA SER A 38 -3.86 0.42 11.94
C SER A 38 -3.72 1.72 12.74
N GLU A 39 -3.56 1.60 14.06
CA GLU A 39 -3.33 2.71 14.99
C GLU A 39 -2.02 3.46 14.67
N LYS A 40 -0.95 2.71 14.33
CA LYS A 40 0.35 3.30 13.97
C LYS A 40 0.30 3.94 12.60
N ILE A 41 -0.35 3.29 11.63
CA ILE A 41 -0.55 3.86 10.29
C ILE A 41 -1.34 5.16 10.37
N ALA A 42 -2.39 5.20 11.19
CA ALA A 42 -3.23 6.38 11.38
C ALA A 42 -2.42 7.57 11.90
N LYS A 43 -1.49 7.34 12.85
CA LYS A 43 -0.56 8.36 13.34
C LYS A 43 0.40 8.85 12.25
N ILE A 44 0.97 7.93 11.45
CA ILE A 44 1.91 8.28 10.36
C ILE A 44 1.22 9.11 9.28
N VAL A 45 -0.01 8.75 8.91
CA VAL A 45 -0.77 9.39 7.83
C VAL A 45 -1.53 10.63 8.32
N GLY A 46 -1.69 10.81 9.63
CA GLY A 46 -2.41 11.94 10.23
C GLY A 46 -3.93 11.82 10.11
N CYS A 47 -4.49 10.63 10.35
CA CYS A 47 -5.94 10.38 10.29
C CYS A 47 -6.43 9.51 11.45
N SER A 48 -7.73 9.15 11.45
CA SER A 48 -8.29 8.26 12.46
C SER A 48 -8.00 6.77 12.17
N ASN A 49 -7.97 5.94 13.21
CA ASN A 49 -7.86 4.48 13.07
C ASN A 49 -9.02 3.90 12.25
N LYS A 50 -10.26 4.41 12.46
CA LYS A 50 -11.43 4.03 11.67
C LYS A 50 -11.22 4.30 10.17
N THR A 51 -10.60 5.45 9.84
CA THR A 51 -10.25 5.79 8.45
C THR A 51 -9.30 4.75 7.85
N ILE A 52 -8.28 4.31 8.58
CA ILE A 52 -7.34 3.27 8.11
C ILE A 52 -8.05 1.93 7.91
N ARG A 53 -8.91 1.50 8.84
CA ARG A 53 -9.68 0.25 8.70
C ARG A 53 -10.60 0.28 7.49
N ASN A 54 -11.29 1.40 7.26
CA ASN A 54 -12.09 1.60 6.05
C ASN A 54 -11.21 1.59 4.80
N GLN A 55 -10.03 2.22 4.85
CA GLN A 55 -9.10 2.25 3.73
C GLN A 55 -8.58 0.85 3.37
N ILE A 56 -8.32 -0.01 4.35
CA ILE A 56 -7.96 -1.42 4.16
C ILE A 56 -9.08 -2.18 3.44
N GLN A 57 -10.35 -1.95 3.82
CA GLN A 57 -11.49 -2.58 3.15
C GLN A 57 -11.61 -2.13 1.68
N ILE A 58 -11.47 -0.83 1.42
CA ILE A 58 -11.46 -0.28 0.05
C ILE A 58 -10.31 -0.86 -0.77
N LEU A 59 -9.12 -1.03 -0.18
CA LEU A 59 -7.97 -1.62 -0.86
C LEU A 59 -8.23 -3.07 -1.25
N LYS A 60 -8.86 -3.86 -0.37
CA LYS A 60 -9.24 -5.24 -0.69
C LYS A 60 -10.20 -5.29 -1.88
N GLU A 61 -11.22 -4.44 -1.89
CA GLU A 61 -12.18 -4.38 -2.99
C GLU A 61 -11.52 -3.97 -4.30
N LYS A 62 -10.68 -2.92 -4.29
CA LYS A 62 -9.94 -2.46 -5.47
C LYS A 62 -8.99 -3.49 -6.05
N LEU A 63 -8.39 -4.32 -5.20
CA LEU A 63 -7.41 -5.34 -5.58
C LEU A 63 -8.04 -6.74 -5.72
N SER A 64 -9.37 -6.84 -5.64
CA SER A 64 -10.13 -8.10 -5.73
C SER A 64 -9.66 -9.17 -4.74
N LEU A 65 -9.44 -8.79 -3.48
CA LEU A 65 -8.93 -9.65 -2.42
C LEU A 65 -10.00 -10.02 -1.39
N HIS A 66 -9.93 -11.25 -0.88
CA HIS A 66 -10.89 -11.75 0.11
C HIS A 66 -10.49 -11.43 1.54
N THR A 67 -9.20 -11.46 1.86
CA THR A 67 -8.69 -11.22 3.23
C THR A 67 -7.77 -10.01 3.29
N SER A 68 -7.67 -9.39 4.48
CA SER A 68 -6.72 -8.28 4.67
C SER A 68 -5.27 -8.76 4.62
N SER A 69 -5.01 -10.02 4.99
CA SER A 69 -3.68 -10.63 4.92
C SER A 69 -3.16 -10.68 3.49
N ASP A 70 -4.05 -10.89 2.51
CA ASP A 70 -3.72 -10.91 1.07
C ASP A 70 -3.14 -9.58 0.59
N LEU A 71 -3.42 -8.45 1.25
CA LEU A 71 -2.84 -7.15 0.91
C LEU A 71 -1.30 -7.18 1.02
N ARG A 72 -0.76 -7.89 2.01
CA ARG A 72 0.70 -8.02 2.16
C ARG A 72 1.27 -8.91 1.08
N ILE A 73 0.55 -9.98 0.74
CA ILE A 73 0.95 -10.96 -0.26
C ILE A 73 0.94 -10.33 -1.65
N ILE A 74 -0.12 -9.62 -2.04
CA ILE A 74 -0.17 -8.94 -3.33
C ILE A 74 0.89 -7.85 -3.43
N PHE A 75 1.16 -7.13 -2.33
CA PHE A 75 2.23 -6.16 -2.29
C PHE A 75 3.58 -6.82 -2.58
N LEU A 76 3.89 -7.90 -1.86
CA LEU A 76 5.11 -8.66 -2.05
C LEU A 76 5.25 -9.19 -3.48
N ILE A 77 4.20 -9.86 -4.00
CA ILE A 77 4.18 -10.43 -5.36
C ILE A 77 4.54 -9.36 -6.38
N ARG A 78 3.84 -8.22 -6.41
CA ARG A 78 4.13 -7.18 -7.41
C ARG A 78 5.54 -6.59 -7.29
N VAL A 79 6.13 -6.59 -6.10
CA VAL A 79 7.50 -6.11 -5.87
C VAL A 79 8.56 -7.12 -6.34
N ILE A 80 8.33 -8.42 -6.14
CA ILE A 80 9.31 -9.47 -6.51
C ILE A 80 9.13 -9.97 -7.95
N THR A 81 7.91 -9.88 -8.49
CA THR A 81 7.58 -10.15 -9.90
C THR A 81 6.96 -8.89 -10.51
N PRO A 82 7.74 -7.80 -10.68
CA PRO A 82 7.26 -6.65 -11.43
C PRO A 82 6.93 -7.12 -12.85
N ARG A 83 5.83 -6.62 -13.42
CA ARG A 83 5.54 -6.89 -14.83
C ARG A 83 6.69 -6.28 -15.63
N GLU A 84 7.38 -7.13 -16.40
CA GLU A 84 8.24 -6.66 -17.47
C GLU A 84 7.31 -6.07 -18.51
N ASP A 85 7.05 -4.76 -18.44
CA ASP A 85 6.50 -4.06 -19.59
C ASP A 85 7.52 -4.29 -20.71
N HIS A 86 7.14 -5.08 -21.72
CA HIS A 86 7.97 -5.38 -22.88
C HIS A 86 8.56 -4.06 -23.40
N ALA A 87 9.87 -3.90 -23.22
CA ALA A 87 10.66 -2.86 -23.86
C ALA A 87 10.67 -3.05 -25.38
#